data_AF-A0A948WLY8-F1
#
_entry.id   AF-A0A948WLY8-F1
#
_cell.length_a   1.000
_cell.length_b   1.000
_cell.length_c   1.000
_cell.angle_alpha   90.00
_cell.angle_beta   90.00
_cell.angle_gamma   90.00
#
_symmetry.space_group_name_H-M   'P 1'
#
loop_
_entity.id
_entity.type
_entity.pdbx_description
1 polymer ?
#
loop_
_entity_poly.entity_id
_entity_poly.type
_entity_poly.pdbx_seq_one_letter_code
_entity_poly.pdbx_strand_id
1 'polypeptide(L)'
;MAPGTIFYSLTTVAGIAVTALVWRRFAPRRDGRTDPRFAAVYGGALAGAYLGAKVAFLLAEGWHHRHDWVALASGHSVTGALVGGVLGVEAVKSMV
;
A
#
# COMPACT_ATOMS: atom_id res chain seq x y z
N MET A 1 2.33 -23.02 6.86
CA MET A 1 2.94 -21.75 6.42
C MET A 1 4.31 -22.06 5.84
N ALA A 2 4.53 -21.87 4.53
CA ALA A 2 5.83 -22.09 3.94
C ALA A 2 6.83 -21.04 4.48
N PRO A 3 8.08 -21.41 4.82
CA PRO A 3 9.06 -20.48 5.40
C PRO A 3 9.31 -19.24 4.54
N GLY A 4 9.15 -19.34 3.22
CA GLY A 4 9.24 -18.19 2.30
C GLY A 4 8.22 -17.08 2.56
N THR A 5 7.05 -17.39 3.13
CA THR A 5 5.98 -16.42 3.40
C THR A 5 6.32 -15.49 4.57
N ILE A 6 7.03 -15.99 5.59
CA ILE A 6 7.38 -15.22 6.80
C ILE A 6 8.49 -14.23 6.46
N PHE A 7 9.56 -14.69 5.81
CA PHE A 7 10.65 -13.80 5.37
C PHE A 7 10.16 -12.72 4.42
N TYR A 8 9.28 -13.06 3.47
CA TYR A 8 8.64 -12.08 2.59
C TYR A 8 7.83 -11.03 3.36
N SER A 9 7.01 -11.47 4.30
CA SER A 9 6.18 -10.55 5.10
C SER A 9 7.03 -9.64 5.98
N LEU A 10 8.04 -10.20 6.64
CA LEU A 10 8.97 -9.46 7.50
C LEU A 10 9.77 -8.42 6.70
N THR A 11 10.30 -8.79 5.54
CA THR A 11 11.05 -7.86 4.69
C THR A 11 10.15 -6.77 4.12
N THR A 12 8.91 -7.09 3.76
CA THR A 12 7.92 -6.10 3.30
C THR A 12 7.60 -5.09 4.40
N VAL A 13 7.27 -5.56 5.61
CA VAL A 13 6.98 -4.69 6.76
C VAL A 13 8.20 -3.87 7.16
N ALA A 14 9.39 -4.49 7.18
CA ALA A 14 10.65 -3.79 7.45
C ALA A 14 10.93 -2.72 6.40
N GLY A 15 10.71 -3.00 5.11
CA GLY A 15 10.84 -2.02 4.03
C GLY A 15 9.93 -0.83 4.24
N ILE A 16 8.63 -1.07 4.47
CA ILE A 16 7.65 0.00 4.74
C ILE A 16 8.04 0.81 5.98
N ALA A 17 8.50 0.16 7.05
CA ALA A 17 8.92 0.83 8.27
C ALA A 17 10.20 1.67 8.06
N VAL A 18 11.21 1.11 7.38
CA VAL A 18 12.46 1.82 7.06
C VAL A 18 12.18 3.02 6.19
N THR A 19 11.37 2.87 5.13
CA THR A 19 10.97 4.00 4.28
C THR A 19 10.27 5.06 5.11
N ALA A 20 9.30 4.70 5.95
CA ALA A 20 8.64 5.66 6.84
C ALA A 20 9.63 6.38 7.79
N LEU A 21 10.59 5.67 8.38
CA LEU A 21 11.59 6.25 9.29
C LEU A 21 12.57 7.18 8.56
N VAL A 22 13.06 6.75 7.39
CA VAL A 22 13.93 7.55 6.52
C VAL A 22 13.22 8.84 6.14
N TRP A 23 11.99 8.74 5.63
CA TRP A 23 11.21 9.92 5.27
C TRP A 23 10.90 10.82 6.45
N ARG A 24 10.62 10.28 7.65
CA ARG A 24 10.49 11.10 8.88
C ARG A 24 11.78 11.82 9.27
N ARG A 25 12.95 11.26 8.96
CA ARG A 25 14.26 11.86 9.22
C ARG A 25 14.53 13.04 8.28
N PHE A 26 14.15 12.90 7.01
CA PHE A 26 14.39 13.88 5.94
C PHE A 26 13.23 14.84 5.68
N ALA A 27 12.03 14.57 6.19
CA ALA A 27 10.87 15.43 6.00
C ALA A 27 11.15 16.84 6.53
N PRO A 28 10.76 17.89 5.78
CA PRO A 28 10.85 19.27 6.22
C PRO A 28 10.18 19.43 7.59
N ARG A 29 10.95 19.87 8.58
CA ARG A 29 10.43 20.21 9.91
C ARG A 29 9.93 21.64 9.85
N ARG A 30 8.64 21.84 10.05
CA ARG A 30 8.05 23.16 10.27
C ARG A 30 7.86 23.32 11.78
N ASP A 31 8.47 24.33 12.39
CA ASP A 31 8.44 24.58 13.85
C ASP A 31 8.87 23.37 14.72
N GLY A 32 9.87 22.61 14.26
CA GLY A 32 10.40 21.46 15.01
C GLY A 32 9.48 20.23 15.06
N ARG A 33 8.29 20.28 14.43
CA ARG A 33 7.38 19.14 14.29
C ARG A 33 7.37 18.58 12.87
N THR A 34 7.18 17.26 12.78
CA THR A 34 6.91 16.60 11.50
C THR A 34 5.50 16.98 11.07
N ASP A 35 5.36 17.48 9.84
CA ASP A 35 4.04 17.86 9.33
C ASP A 35 3.12 16.62 9.29
N PRO A 36 1.97 16.62 10.00
CA PRO A 36 1.04 15.48 10.04
C PRO A 36 0.52 15.09 8.65
N ARG A 37 0.59 16.00 7.68
CA ARG A 37 0.23 15.76 6.27
C ARG A 37 1.07 14.66 5.64
N PHE A 38 2.34 14.50 6.04
CA PHE A 38 3.19 13.42 5.53
C PHE A 38 2.67 12.04 5.93
N ALA A 39 2.22 11.87 7.18
CA ALA A 39 1.67 10.61 7.64
C ALA A 39 0.37 10.29 6.90
N ALA A 40 -0.47 11.30 6.66
CA ALA A 40 -1.69 11.15 5.87
C ALA A 40 -1.37 10.69 4.42
N VAL A 41 -0.45 11.37 3.73
CA VAL A 41 -0.08 11.04 2.35
C VAL A 41 0.55 9.65 2.25
N TYR A 42 1.45 9.29 3.18
CA TYR A 42 2.07 7.96 3.22
C TYR A 42 1.03 6.85 3.49
N GLY A 43 0.12 7.09 4.43
CA GLY A 43 -0.99 6.17 4.71
C GLY A 43 -1.94 6.03 3.52
N GLY A 44 -2.25 7.15 2.84
CA GLY A 44 -3.05 7.18 1.62
C GLY A 44 -2.44 6.38 0.48
N ALA A 45 -1.12 6.50 0.29
CA ALA A 45 -0.38 5.73 -0.71
C ALA A 45 -0.48 4.22 -0.44
N LEU A 46 -0.28 3.80 0.81
CA LEU A 46 -0.35 2.38 1.20
C LEU A 46 -1.76 1.82 1.07
N ALA A 47 -2.77 2.57 1.54
CA ALA A 47 -4.17 2.17 1.44
C ALA A 47 -4.62 2.09 -0.03
N GLY A 48 -4.27 3.10 -0.83
CA GLY A 48 -4.55 3.14 -2.26
C GLY A 48 -3.88 1.98 -3.00
N ALA A 49 -2.62 1.67 -2.69
CA ALA A 49 -1.91 0.54 -3.28
C ALA A 49 -2.58 -0.79 -2.94
N TYR A 50 -2.93 -1.02 -1.67
CA TYR A 50 -3.60 -2.26 -1.27
C TYR A 50 -4.97 -2.43 -1.93
N LEU A 51 -5.80 -1.38 -1.91
CA LEU A 51 -7.13 -1.39 -2.53
C LEU A 51 -7.04 -1.55 -4.05
N GLY A 52 -6.15 -0.80 -4.71
CA GLY A 52 -5.94 -0.90 -6.16
C GLY A 52 -5.46 -2.29 -6.58
N ALA A 53 -4.57 -2.91 -5.80
CA ALA A 53 -4.13 -4.28 -6.04
C ALA A 53 -5.30 -5.27 -6.01
N LYS A 54 -6.20 -5.11 -5.04
CA LYS A 54 -7.37 -5.97 -4.86
C LYS A 54 -8.40 -5.78 -5.98
N VAL A 55 -8.75 -4.53 -6.25
CA VAL A 55 -9.75 -4.19 -7.27
C VAL A 55 -9.28 -4.62 -8.65
N ALA A 56 -8.03 -4.35 -9.02
CA ALA A 56 -7.50 -4.76 -10.31
C ALA A 56 -7.46 -6.30 -10.46
N PHE A 57 -7.11 -7.03 -9.39
CA PHE A 57 -7.17 -8.49 -9.39
C PHE A 57 -8.61 -9.00 -9.60
N LEU A 58 -9.59 -8.45 -8.89
CA LEU A 58 -10.99 -8.85 -9.02
C LEU A 58 -11.56 -8.52 -10.42
N LEU A 59 -11.15 -7.40 -11.00
CA LEU A 59 -11.57 -7.02 -12.36
C LEU A 59 -10.96 -7.93 -13.43
N ALA A 60 -9.69 -8.32 -13.28
CA ALA A 60 -8.99 -9.14 -14.27
C ALA A 60 -9.32 -10.65 -14.13
N GLU A 61 -9.28 -11.17 -12.92
CA GLU A 61 -9.29 -12.62 -12.63
C GLU A 61 -10.46 -13.05 -11.72
N GLY A 62 -11.22 -12.10 -11.17
CA GLY A 62 -12.27 -12.39 -10.20
C GLY A 62 -13.42 -13.22 -10.77
N TRP A 63 -13.74 -13.07 -12.06
CA TRP A 63 -14.77 -13.89 -12.71
C TRP A 63 -14.35 -15.35 -12.91
N HIS A 64 -13.05 -15.58 -13.13
CA HIS A 64 -12.49 -16.91 -13.29
C HIS A 64 -12.49 -17.68 -11.96
N HIS A 65 -12.17 -17.00 -10.87
CA HIS A 65 -12.10 -17.57 -9.52
C HIS A 65 -13.39 -17.40 -8.70
N ARG A 66 -14.53 -17.12 -9.34
CA ARG A 66 -15.81 -16.82 -8.67
C ARG A 66 -16.29 -17.88 -7.65
N HIS A 67 -15.84 -19.12 -7.79
CA HIS A 67 -16.18 -20.24 -6.91
C HIS A 67 -15.09 -20.54 -5.87
N ASP A 68 -13.93 -19.90 -5.98
CA ASP A 68 -12.80 -20.04 -5.06
C ASP A 68 -12.61 -18.74 -4.26
N TRP A 69 -13.31 -18.69 -3.13
CA TRP A 69 -13.23 -17.58 -2.18
C TRP A 69 -11.82 -17.37 -1.63
N VAL A 70 -10.99 -18.41 -1.57
CA VAL A 70 -9.61 -18.32 -1.07
C VAL A 70 -8.72 -17.65 -2.11
N ALA A 71 -8.88 -18.00 -3.40
CA ALA A 71 -8.21 -17.31 -4.50
C ALA A 71 -8.63 -15.83 -4.58
N LEU A 72 -9.93 -15.54 -4.45
CA LEU A 72 -10.44 -14.16 -4.42
C LEU A 72 -9.89 -13.36 -3.23
N ALA A 73 -9.75 -13.97 -2.06
CA ALA A 73 -9.23 -13.33 -0.86
C ALA A 73 -7.70 -13.17 -0.86
N SER A 74 -6.96 -14.07 -1.49
CA SER A 74 -5.48 -14.05 -1.52
C SER A 74 -4.89 -13.33 -2.72
N GLY A 75 -5.62 -13.23 -3.83
CA GLY A 75 -5.15 -12.60 -5.06
C GLY A 75 -4.96 -11.10 -4.95
N HIS A 76 -3.86 -10.62 -5.53
CA HIS A 76 -3.47 -9.21 -5.60
C HIS A 76 -2.76 -8.94 -6.92
N SER A 77 -2.99 -7.77 -7.51
CA SER A 77 -2.33 -7.33 -8.75
C SER A 77 -1.27 -6.27 -8.47
N VAL A 78 -0.04 -6.48 -8.98
CA VAL A 78 1.07 -5.52 -8.84
C VAL A 78 0.79 -4.23 -9.61
N THR A 79 0.25 -4.32 -10.83
CA THR A 79 -0.09 -3.14 -11.64
C THR A 79 -1.20 -2.33 -10.98
N GLY A 80 -2.21 -3.02 -10.41
CA GLY A 80 -3.24 -2.38 -9.60
C GLY A 80 -2.68 -1.68 -8.37
N ALA A 81 -1.68 -2.26 -7.72
CA ALA A 81 -1.02 -1.64 -6.57
C ALA A 81 -0.30 -0.33 -6.94
N LEU A 82 0.42 -0.32 -8.07
CA LEU A 82 1.12 0.88 -8.54
C LEU A 82 0.15 2.01 -8.88
N VAL A 83 -0.89 1.70 -9.66
CA VAL A 83 -1.92 2.70 -10.03
C VAL A 83 -2.68 3.17 -8.81
N GLY A 84 -3.12 2.25 -7.95
CA GLY A 84 -3.84 2.57 -6.72
C GLY A 84 -3.02 3.41 -5.74
N GLY A 85 -1.71 3.16 -5.65
CA GLY A 85 -0.82 3.95 -4.80
C GLY A 85 -0.74 5.41 -5.24
N VAL A 86 -0.61 5.66 -6.56
CA VAL A 86 -0.59 7.03 -7.12
C VAL A 86 -1.93 7.72 -6.89
N LEU A 87 -3.04 7.04 -7.20
CA LEU A 87 -4.38 7.59 -6.97
C LEU A 87 -4.64 7.88 -5.47
N GLY A 88 -4.14 7.03 -4.57
CA GLY A 88 -4.25 7.23 -3.13
C GLY A 88 -3.48 8.46 -2.64
N VAL A 89 -2.30 8.72 -3.19
CA VAL A 89 -1.53 9.95 -2.90
C VAL A 89 -2.30 11.19 -3.35
N GLU A 90 -2.77 11.19 -4.60
CA GLU A 90 -3.50 12.34 -5.16
C GLU A 90 -4.81 12.60 -4.41
N ALA A 91 -5.53 11.54 -4.04
CA ALA A 91 -6.76 11.65 -3.24
C ALA A 91 -6.48 12.30 -1.88
N VAL A 92 -5.47 11.84 -1.14
CA VAL A 92 -5.16 12.44 0.16
C VAL A 92 -4.65 13.88 0.01
N LYS A 93 -3.84 14.16 -1.01
CA LYS A 93 -3.37 15.52 -1.29
C LYS A 93 -4.51 16.48 -1.62
N SER A 94 -5.58 16.00 -2.26
CA SER A 94 -6.77 16.80 -2.52
C SER A 94 -7.57 17.16 -1.25
N MET A 95 -7.38 16.41 -0.16
CA MET A 95 -8.09 16.57 1.11
C MET A 95 -7.33 17.41 2.15
N VAL A 96 -6.07 17.78 1.89
CA VAL A 96 -5.11 18.31 2.88
C VAL A 96 -4.50 19.65 2.44
#